data_AF-A0AAD9WPK0-F1
#
_entry.id   AF-A0AAD9WPK0-F1
#
_cell.length_a   1.000
_cell.length_b   1.000
_cell.length_c   1.000
_cell.angle_alpha   90.00
_cell.angle_beta   90.00
_cell.angle_gamma   90.00
#
_symmetry.space_group_name_H-M   'P 1'
#
loop_
_entity.id
_entity.type
_entity.pdbx_description
1 polymer ?
#
loop_
_entity_poly.entity_id
_entity_poly.type
_entity_poly.pdbx_seq_one_letter_code
_entity_poly.pdbx_strand_id
1 'polypeptide(L)'
;MGREVSESCVDGLLTEMVSTYCNRFYANKPELAARRIEAIGYQVGHQLSERYTMERPRFSDHLEAIKFICKDFWSELFKKQIDNLKTNHRGTFVLQDNRFRWLSRISVDPSLENGEAQDPSAVAESKAAQATSMHLYFPCGIIRGALSNLGIPCAVSADISNLPACSFVVRIKA
;
A
#
# COMPACT_ATOMS: atom_id res chain seq x y z
N MET A 1 -25.81 12.09 -7.40
CA MET A 1 -25.59 11.81 -5.97
C MET A 1 -24.78 10.53 -5.88
N GLY A 2 -23.53 10.60 -5.39
CA GLY A 2 -22.68 9.42 -5.23
C GLY A 2 -23.27 8.48 -4.18
N ARG A 3 -23.01 7.18 -4.30
CA ARG A 3 -23.32 6.24 -3.21
C ARG A 3 -22.28 6.42 -2.12
N GLU A 4 -22.71 6.59 -0.88
CA GLU A 4 -21.84 6.66 0.29
C GLU A 4 -21.82 5.29 0.99
N VAL A 5 -20.63 4.88 1.44
CA VAL A 5 -20.41 3.64 2.19
C VAL A 5 -19.53 3.97 3.39
N SER A 6 -19.77 3.32 4.53
CA SER A 6 -18.94 3.49 5.72
C SER A 6 -17.50 3.06 5.45
N GLU A 7 -16.53 3.85 5.92
CA GLU A 7 -15.09 3.53 5.84
C GLU A 7 -14.79 2.15 6.48
N SER A 8 -15.52 1.79 7.54
CA SER A 8 -15.38 0.51 8.23
C SER A 8 -15.65 -0.70 7.34
N CYS A 9 -16.45 -0.57 6.27
CA CYS A 9 -16.67 -1.65 5.33
C CYS A 9 -15.39 -1.98 4.54
N VAL A 10 -14.61 -0.96 4.17
CA VAL A 10 -13.34 -1.14 3.47
C VAL A 10 -12.30 -1.68 4.43
N ASP A 11 -12.22 -1.15 5.65
CA ASP A 11 -11.28 -1.64 6.67
C ASP A 11 -11.51 -3.14 6.98
N GLY A 12 -12.77 -3.55 7.16
CA GLY A 12 -13.14 -4.95 7.38
C GLY A 12 -12.80 -5.83 6.18
N LEU A 13 -13.09 -5.38 4.96
CA LEU A 13 -12.75 -6.10 3.73
C LEU A 13 -11.23 -6.33 3.60
N LEU A 14 -10.42 -5.29 3.84
CA LEU A 14 -8.97 -5.38 3.73
C LEU A 14 -8.38 -6.28 4.81
N THR A 15 -8.87 -6.17 6.03
CA THR A 15 -8.44 -7.03 7.15
C THR A 15 -8.76 -8.49 6.86
N GLU A 16 -9.98 -8.78 6.41
CA GLU A 16 -10.40 -10.15 6.11
C GLU A 16 -9.68 -10.71 4.88
N MET A 17 -9.42 -9.89 3.86
CA MET A 17 -8.59 -10.28 2.71
C MET A 17 -7.20 -10.71 3.17
N VAL A 18 -6.50 -9.89 3.95
CA VAL A 18 -5.17 -10.25 4.46
C VAL A 18 -5.25 -11.51 5.32
N SER A 19 -6.18 -11.58 6.28
CA SER A 19 -6.36 -12.75 7.15
C SER A 19 -6.63 -14.03 6.36
N THR A 20 -7.55 -14.02 5.40
CA THR A 20 -7.90 -15.19 4.59
C THR A 20 -6.72 -15.66 3.73
N TYR A 21 -5.99 -14.75 3.07
CA TYR A 21 -4.82 -15.13 2.27
C TYR A 21 -3.68 -15.65 3.14
N CYS A 22 -3.39 -14.99 4.26
CA CYS A 22 -2.28 -15.31 5.15
C CYS A 22 -2.53 -16.54 6.01
N ASN A 23 -3.75 -16.75 6.51
CA ASN A 23 -4.03 -17.79 7.51
C ASN A 23 -4.76 -19.00 6.93
N ARG A 24 -5.50 -18.84 5.82
CA ARG A 24 -6.33 -19.91 5.24
C ARG A 24 -5.77 -20.45 3.93
N PHE A 25 -5.59 -19.60 2.92
CA PHE A 25 -5.18 -20.08 1.59
C PHE A 25 -3.69 -20.39 1.51
N TYR A 26 -2.84 -19.60 2.16
CA TYR A 26 -1.39 -19.69 2.04
C TYR A 26 -0.69 -19.59 3.41
N ALA A 27 -1.26 -20.24 4.44
CA ALA A 27 -0.75 -20.31 5.83
C ALA A 27 0.77 -20.45 5.95
N ASN A 28 1.36 -21.31 5.12
CA ASN A 28 2.79 -21.63 5.15
C ASN A 28 3.57 -21.02 3.97
N LYS A 29 2.98 -20.09 3.22
CA LYS A 29 3.55 -19.50 1.99
C LYS A 29 3.31 -17.98 1.94
N PRO A 30 3.92 -17.20 2.86
CA PRO A 30 3.67 -15.76 2.99
C PRO A 30 4.00 -14.98 1.72
N GLU A 31 5.05 -15.35 0.99
CA GLU A 31 5.39 -14.70 -0.30
C GLU A 31 4.29 -14.88 -1.35
N LEU A 32 3.62 -16.04 -1.37
CA LEU A 32 2.54 -16.29 -2.31
C LEU A 32 1.27 -15.53 -1.90
N ALA A 33 0.96 -15.46 -0.60
CA ALA A 33 -0.10 -14.60 -0.10
C ALA A 33 0.13 -13.13 -0.52
N ALA A 34 1.33 -12.62 -0.27
CA ALA A 34 1.74 -11.26 -0.63
C ALA A 34 1.55 -10.98 -2.13
N ARG A 35 2.04 -11.86 -3.00
CA ARG A 35 1.86 -11.74 -4.46
C ARG A 35 0.39 -11.75 -4.88
N ARG A 36 -0.46 -12.53 -4.23
CA ARG A 36 -1.89 -12.59 -4.55
C ARG A 36 -2.62 -11.32 -4.10
N ILE A 37 -2.35 -10.83 -2.90
CA ILE A 37 -2.91 -9.58 -2.38
C ILE A 37 -2.49 -8.40 -3.27
N GLU A 38 -1.20 -8.34 -3.64
CA GLU A 38 -0.67 -7.34 -4.57
C GLU A 38 -1.35 -7.42 -5.94
N ALA A 39 -1.57 -8.61 -6.49
CA ALA A 39 -2.23 -8.78 -7.77
C ALA A 39 -3.69 -8.27 -7.77
N ILE A 40 -4.42 -8.41 -6.65
CA ILE A 40 -5.75 -7.81 -6.50
C ILE A 40 -5.63 -6.28 -6.53
N GLY A 41 -4.70 -5.73 -5.76
CA GLY A 41 -4.41 -4.29 -5.76
C GLY A 41 -4.07 -3.77 -7.14
N TYR A 42 -3.26 -4.51 -7.92
CA TYR A 42 -2.89 -4.17 -9.29
C TYR A 42 -4.11 -4.02 -10.20
N GLN A 43 -5.04 -4.99 -10.17
CA GLN A 43 -6.25 -4.91 -10.98
C GLN A 43 -7.14 -3.73 -10.59
N VAL A 44 -7.23 -3.42 -9.29
CA VAL A 44 -7.97 -2.26 -8.79
C VAL A 44 -7.31 -0.96 -9.25
N GLY A 45 -6.01 -0.81 -9.05
CA GLY A 45 -5.25 0.37 -9.46
C GLY A 45 -5.33 0.65 -10.96
N HIS A 46 -5.24 -0.40 -11.78
CA HIS A 46 -5.37 -0.31 -13.22
C HIS A 46 -6.72 0.30 -13.63
N GLN A 47 -7.83 -0.29 -13.18
CA GLN A 47 -9.18 0.19 -13.49
C GLN A 47 -9.47 1.59 -12.93
N LEU A 48 -9.00 1.89 -11.72
CA LEU A 48 -9.20 3.21 -11.12
C LEU A 48 -8.45 4.30 -11.89
N SER A 49 -7.25 4.01 -12.39
CA SER A 49 -6.51 4.98 -13.18
C SER A 49 -7.24 5.36 -14.46
N GLU A 50 -7.84 4.40 -15.19
CA GLU A 50 -8.67 4.69 -16.37
C GLU A 50 -9.80 5.67 -16.05
N ARG A 51 -10.51 5.43 -14.93
CA ARG A 51 -11.58 6.29 -14.45
C ARG A 51 -11.10 7.70 -14.11
N TYR A 52 -9.98 7.81 -13.37
CA TYR A 52 -9.51 9.09 -12.85
C TYR A 52 -8.67 9.90 -13.84
N THR A 53 -8.32 9.32 -15.00
CA THR A 53 -7.63 10.04 -16.07
C THR A 53 -8.48 10.24 -17.32
N MET A 54 -9.77 9.85 -17.30
CA MET A 54 -10.67 9.90 -18.46
C MET A 54 -10.69 11.27 -19.17
N GLU A 55 -10.74 12.36 -18.41
CA GLU A 55 -10.79 13.74 -18.94
C GLU A 55 -9.45 14.47 -18.86
N ARG A 56 -8.37 13.75 -18.52
CA ARG A 56 -7.06 14.36 -18.31
C ARG A 56 -6.22 14.29 -19.59
N PRO A 57 -5.45 15.34 -19.91
CA PRO A 57 -4.40 15.24 -20.92
C PRO A 57 -3.40 14.13 -20.59
N ARG A 58 -2.74 13.59 -21.61
CA ARG A 58 -1.68 12.60 -21.41
C ARG A 58 -0.54 13.19 -20.60
N PHE A 59 0.03 12.36 -19.72
CA PHE A 59 1.23 12.73 -18.96
C PHE A 59 2.42 12.89 -19.91
N SER A 60 3.18 13.97 -19.69
CA SER A 60 4.36 14.31 -20.48
C SER A 60 5.60 13.53 -20.05
N ASP A 61 5.70 13.21 -18.75
CA ASP A 61 6.81 12.46 -18.18
C ASP A 61 6.41 11.62 -16.96
N HIS A 62 7.35 10.81 -16.48
CA HIS A 62 7.15 9.97 -15.31
C HIS A 62 6.89 10.77 -14.02
N LEU A 63 7.50 11.94 -13.87
CA LEU A 63 7.35 12.76 -12.67
C LEU A 63 5.93 13.33 -12.58
N GLU A 64 5.33 13.70 -13.70
CA GLU A 64 3.96 14.19 -13.79
C GLU A 64 2.96 13.09 -13.39
N ALA A 65 3.14 11.87 -13.89
CA ALA A 65 2.33 10.72 -13.49
C ALA A 65 2.50 10.40 -11.99
N ILE A 66 3.71 10.44 -11.46
CA ILE A 66 3.95 10.26 -10.02
C ILE A 66 3.29 11.37 -9.19
N LYS A 67 3.31 12.63 -9.64
CA LYS A 67 2.59 13.74 -8.99
C LYS A 67 1.08 13.52 -9.00
N PHE A 68 0.53 12.98 -10.09
CA PHE A 68 -0.87 12.56 -10.14
C PHE A 68 -1.18 11.47 -9.11
N ILE A 69 -0.32 10.45 -8.99
CA ILE A 69 -0.47 9.42 -7.94
C ILE A 69 -0.49 10.06 -6.55
N CYS A 70 0.48 10.93 -6.24
CA CYS A 70 0.61 11.58 -4.93
C CYS A 70 -0.54 12.53 -4.58
N LYS A 71 -1.18 13.14 -5.58
CA LYS A 71 -2.17 14.19 -5.38
C LYS A 71 -3.57 13.69 -5.67
N ASP A 72 -3.94 13.68 -6.94
CA ASP A 72 -5.32 13.43 -7.38
C ASP A 72 -5.75 12.00 -7.02
N PHE A 73 -4.95 11.01 -7.40
CA PHE A 73 -5.29 9.61 -7.19
C PHE A 73 -5.33 9.23 -5.70
N TRP A 74 -4.35 9.68 -4.90
CA TRP A 74 -4.36 9.46 -3.45
C TRP A 74 -5.53 10.17 -2.77
N SER A 75 -5.88 11.39 -3.23
CA SER A 75 -7.02 12.14 -2.68
C SER A 75 -8.34 11.44 -2.97
N GLU A 76 -8.49 10.81 -4.13
CA GLU A 76 -9.69 10.03 -4.44
C GLU A 76 -9.88 8.85 -3.47
N LEU A 77 -8.79 8.12 -3.19
CA LEU A 77 -8.80 6.93 -2.33
C LEU A 77 -8.88 7.25 -0.83
N PHE A 78 -8.10 8.22 -0.36
CA PHE A 78 -7.86 8.45 1.07
C PHE A 78 -8.31 9.83 1.56
N LYS A 79 -8.87 10.66 0.67
CA LYS A 79 -9.29 12.04 1.00
C LYS A 79 -8.14 12.87 1.59
N LYS A 80 -6.90 12.55 1.19
CA LYS A 80 -5.66 13.26 1.52
C LYS A 80 -4.62 13.03 0.41
N GLN A 81 -3.59 13.86 0.38
CA GLN A 81 -2.42 13.68 -0.51
C GLN A 81 -1.32 12.91 0.22
N ILE A 82 -0.35 12.39 -0.54
CA ILE A 82 0.92 11.91 -0.01
C ILE A 82 1.65 13.08 0.67
N ASP A 83 2.21 12.83 1.86
CA ASP A 83 2.82 13.87 2.69
C ASP A 83 4.21 14.28 2.17
N ASN A 84 4.99 13.33 1.64
CA ASN A 84 6.31 13.61 1.09
C ASN A 84 6.60 12.79 -0.17
N LEU A 85 7.14 13.45 -1.20
CA LEU A 85 7.66 12.81 -2.40
C LEU A 85 9.15 13.09 -2.53
N LYS A 86 9.97 12.04 -2.50
CA LYS A 86 11.41 12.10 -2.78
C LYS A 86 11.72 11.36 -4.07
N THR A 87 12.74 11.80 -4.79
CA THR A 87 13.25 11.09 -5.98
C THR A 87 14.77 11.17 -6.04
N ASN A 88 15.41 10.15 -6.62
CA ASN A 88 16.83 10.19 -6.96
C ASN A 88 17.08 10.71 -8.40
N HIS A 89 16.04 11.18 -9.11
CA HIS A 89 16.09 11.58 -10.53
C HIS A 89 16.59 10.49 -11.50
N ARG A 90 16.68 9.23 -11.02
CA ARG A 90 17.16 8.05 -11.77
C ARG A 90 16.12 6.93 -11.74
N GLY A 91 14.84 7.29 -11.76
CA GLY A 91 13.73 6.34 -11.81
C GLY A 91 13.26 5.76 -10.48
N THR A 92 13.81 6.20 -9.33
CA THR A 92 13.30 5.81 -8.01
C THR A 92 12.56 6.97 -7.35
N PHE A 93 11.37 6.69 -6.82
CA PHE A 93 10.54 7.62 -6.07
C PHE A 93 10.16 7.01 -4.73
N VAL A 94 10.07 7.83 -3.69
CA VAL A 94 9.61 7.45 -2.36
C VAL A 94 8.43 8.33 -1.98
N LEU A 95 7.28 7.71 -1.77
CA LEU A 95 6.02 8.34 -1.43
C LEU A 95 5.74 8.02 0.04
N GLN A 96 5.81 9.02 0.90
CA GLN A 96 5.61 8.86 2.34
C GLN A 96 4.21 9.32 2.74
N ASP A 97 3.46 8.45 3.40
CA ASP A 97 2.19 8.76 4.05
C ASP A 97 2.39 8.65 5.56
N ASN A 98 2.29 9.78 6.28
CA ASN A 98 2.53 9.87 7.71
C ASN A 98 1.36 9.33 8.54
N ARG A 99 0.18 9.18 7.93
CA ARG A 99 -1.03 8.70 8.62
C ARG A 99 -1.86 7.86 7.68
N PHE A 100 -1.30 6.72 7.29
CA PHE A 100 -1.92 5.87 6.29
C PHE A 100 -3.18 5.22 6.87
N ARG A 101 -4.35 5.58 6.32
CA ARG A 101 -5.66 5.28 6.93
C ARG A 101 -5.87 3.79 7.19
N TRP A 102 -5.48 2.93 6.25
CA TRP A 102 -5.66 1.48 6.36
C TRP A 102 -4.73 0.80 7.38
N LEU A 103 -3.70 1.49 7.90
CA LEU A 103 -2.92 1.03 9.04
C LEU A 103 -3.37 1.65 10.36
N SER A 104 -4.17 2.73 10.33
CA SER A 104 -4.52 3.51 11.53
C SER A 104 -5.33 2.76 12.58
N ARG A 105 -6.01 1.67 12.18
CA ARG A 105 -6.85 0.84 13.07
C ARG A 105 -6.21 -0.50 13.40
N ILE A 106 -4.97 -0.75 12.97
CA ILE A 106 -4.25 -1.97 13.32
C ILE A 106 -3.68 -1.77 14.73
N SER A 107 -4.17 -2.56 15.68
CA SER A 107 -3.57 -2.65 17.01
C SER A 107 -2.41 -3.65 16.95
N VAL A 108 -1.20 -3.16 17.23
CA VAL A 108 -0.08 -4.04 17.61
C VAL A 108 -0.15 -4.20 19.12
N ASP A 109 -0.01 -5.43 19.61
CA ASP A 109 -0.01 -5.71 21.04
C ASP A 109 1.19 -4.98 21.70
N PRO A 110 0.98 -4.00 22.60
CA PRO A 110 2.05 -3.23 23.24
C PRO A 110 2.97 -4.06 24.13
N SER A 111 2.58 -5.30 24.47
CA SER A 111 3.44 -6.23 25.22
C SER A 111 4.71 -6.65 24.45
N LEU A 112 4.82 -6.25 23.18
CA LEU A 112 5.95 -6.53 22.29
C LEU A 112 6.92 -5.33 22.12
N GLU A 113 6.63 -4.16 22.70
CA GLU A 113 7.51 -2.97 22.59
C GLU A 113 8.36 -2.71 23.85
N ASN A 114 7.93 -3.21 25.02
CA ASN A 114 8.63 -3.01 26.29
C ASN A 114 9.47 -4.25 26.62
N GLY A 115 10.66 -4.32 26.04
CA GLY A 115 11.63 -5.37 26.33
C GLY A 115 12.20 -5.26 27.75
N GLU A 116 11.87 -6.23 28.59
CA GLU A 116 12.80 -6.78 29.59
C GLU A 116 12.80 -8.31 29.51
N ALA A 117 13.78 -8.80 28.74
CA ALA A 117 14.52 -10.06 28.78
C ALA A 117 13.84 -11.39 29.18
N GLN A 118 13.96 -12.31 28.20
CA GLN A 118 14.09 -13.77 28.24
C GLN A 118 12.88 -14.55 27.70
N ASP A 119 13.11 -15.25 26.59
CA ASP A 119 12.27 -16.34 26.06
C ASP A 119 11.03 -15.87 25.20
N PRO A 120 10.37 -16.77 24.42
CA PRO A 120 9.86 -16.75 23.01
C PRO A 120 9.29 -15.48 22.30
N SER A 121 9.49 -14.27 22.80
CA SER A 121 8.91 -13.01 22.31
C SER A 121 9.44 -12.53 20.95
N ALA A 122 10.71 -12.75 20.62
CA ALA A 122 11.30 -12.29 19.35
C ALA A 122 10.65 -12.91 18.10
N VAL A 123 10.16 -14.16 18.22
CA VAL A 123 9.42 -14.83 17.14
C VAL A 123 8.01 -14.26 17.00
N ALA A 124 7.39 -13.82 18.10
CA ALA A 124 6.07 -13.18 18.10
C ALA A 124 6.13 -11.76 17.53
N GLU A 125 7.15 -10.98 17.90
CA GLU A 125 7.45 -9.65 17.32
C GLU A 125 7.65 -9.74 15.79
N SER A 126 8.48 -10.68 15.34
CA SER A 126 8.72 -10.89 13.91
C SER A 126 7.45 -11.26 13.16
N LYS A 127 6.58 -12.08 13.76
CA LYS A 127 5.27 -12.46 13.17
C LYS A 127 4.28 -11.31 13.14
N ALA A 128 4.21 -10.48 14.18
CA ALA A 128 3.32 -9.32 14.22
C ALA A 128 3.75 -8.25 13.20
N ALA A 129 5.04 -7.95 13.12
CA ALA A 129 5.61 -7.06 12.11
C ALA A 129 5.36 -7.60 10.69
N GLN A 130 5.59 -8.90 10.48
CA GLN A 130 5.30 -9.57 9.21
C GLN A 130 3.82 -9.47 8.84
N ALA A 131 2.91 -9.80 9.77
CA ALA A 131 1.47 -9.69 9.54
C ALA A 131 1.05 -8.26 9.18
N THR A 132 1.60 -7.26 9.88
CA THR A 132 1.30 -5.85 9.60
C THR A 132 1.81 -5.42 8.22
N SER A 133 3.00 -5.88 7.82
CA SER A 133 3.53 -5.63 6.46
C SER A 133 2.65 -6.23 5.35
N MET A 134 1.87 -7.28 5.64
CA MET A 134 0.97 -7.89 4.64
C MET A 134 -0.12 -6.92 4.17
N HIS A 135 -0.51 -5.96 5.02
CA HIS A 135 -1.49 -4.93 4.67
C HIS A 135 -0.96 -3.91 3.65
N LEU A 136 0.36 -3.85 3.43
CA LEU A 136 0.96 -2.93 2.44
C LEU A 136 1.00 -3.48 1.01
N TYR A 137 0.85 -4.80 0.81
CA TYR A 137 0.91 -5.38 -0.54
C TYR A 137 -0.26 -4.93 -1.42
N PHE A 138 -1.45 -4.77 -0.85
CA PHE A 138 -2.62 -4.29 -1.58
C PHE A 138 -2.41 -2.85 -2.11
N PRO A 139 -2.04 -1.85 -1.28
CA PRO A 139 -1.73 -0.51 -1.78
C PRO A 139 -0.50 -0.46 -2.70
N CYS A 140 0.53 -1.30 -2.49
CA CYS A 140 1.62 -1.45 -3.47
C CYS A 140 1.08 -1.86 -4.85
N GLY A 141 0.18 -2.83 -4.87
CA GLY A 141 -0.52 -3.26 -6.08
C GLY A 141 -1.28 -2.14 -6.73
N ILE A 142 -2.06 -1.38 -5.96
CA ILE A 142 -2.82 -0.22 -6.48
C ILE A 142 -1.91 0.77 -7.19
N ILE A 143 -0.79 1.17 -6.56
CA ILE A 143 0.16 2.11 -7.16
C ILE A 143 0.77 1.52 -8.44
N ARG A 144 1.19 0.26 -8.41
CA ARG A 144 1.78 -0.42 -9.57
C ARG A 144 0.79 -0.55 -10.73
N GLY A 145 -0.45 -0.91 -10.44
CA GLY A 145 -1.53 -1.06 -11.42
C GLY A 145 -1.86 0.26 -12.09
N ALA A 146 -2.00 1.32 -11.30
CA ALA A 146 -2.26 2.65 -11.82
C ALA A 146 -1.12 3.11 -12.74
N LEU A 147 0.13 3.06 -12.27
CA LEU A 147 1.28 3.48 -13.07
C LEU A 147 1.48 2.63 -14.34
N SER A 148 1.22 1.32 -14.26
CA SER A 148 1.31 0.44 -15.45
C SER A 148 0.29 0.81 -16.51
N ASN A 149 -0.95 1.17 -16.13
CA ASN A 149 -1.96 1.63 -17.08
C ASN A 149 -1.61 3.00 -17.70
N LEU A 150 -0.86 3.83 -16.97
CA LEU A 150 -0.29 5.08 -17.48
C LEU A 150 0.96 4.87 -18.37
N GLY A 151 1.30 3.63 -18.69
CA GLY A 151 2.44 3.30 -19.54
C GLY A 151 3.79 3.36 -18.82
N ILE A 152 3.80 3.28 -17.49
CA ILE A 152 5.01 3.33 -16.65
C ILE A 152 5.19 2.00 -15.92
N PRO A 153 5.85 1.00 -16.54
CA PRO A 153 6.17 -0.24 -15.87
C PRO A 153 7.07 0.02 -14.65
N CYS A 154 6.65 -0.43 -13.48
CA CYS A 154 7.41 -0.21 -12.25
C CYS A 154 7.35 -1.43 -11.32
N ALA A 155 8.24 -1.43 -10.33
CA ALA A 155 8.13 -2.24 -9.13
C ALA A 155 7.79 -1.31 -7.96
N VAL A 156 6.94 -1.78 -7.05
CA VAL A 156 6.54 -1.04 -5.84
C VAL A 156 6.79 -1.93 -4.63
N SER A 157 7.54 -1.43 -3.66
CA SER A 157 7.67 -2.02 -2.33
C SER A 157 7.22 -1.00 -1.29
N ALA A 158 6.94 -1.44 -0.07
CA ALA A 158 6.61 -0.52 1.00
C ALA A 158 7.06 -1.05 2.35
N ASP A 159 7.35 -0.10 3.24
CA ASP A 159 7.81 -0.36 4.59
C ASP A 159 7.05 0.54 5.57
N ILE A 160 6.85 0.03 6.79
CA ILE A 160 6.23 0.77 7.89
C ILE A 160 7.35 1.49 8.63
N SER A 161 7.26 2.81 8.73
CA SER A 161 8.29 3.61 9.41
C SER A 161 8.02 3.69 10.91
N ASN A 162 6.80 4.10 11.26
CA ASN A 162 6.27 4.12 12.61
C ASN A 162 4.75 4.15 12.46
N LEU A 163 4.00 3.20 13.02
CA LEU A 163 2.56 3.15 12.80
C LEU A 163 1.87 4.47 13.20
N PRO A 164 0.95 5.02 12.36
CA PRO A 164 0.43 4.48 11.10
C PRO A 164 1.14 5.00 9.83
N ALA A 165 2.37 5.52 9.94
CA ALA A 165 3.17 6.02 8.83
C ALA A 165 3.84 4.89 8.02
N CYS A 166 3.79 5.00 6.70
CA CYS A 166 4.46 4.09 5.77
C CYS A 166 5.09 4.84 4.59
N SER A 167 6.03 4.17 3.92
CA SER A 167 6.67 4.68 2.71
C SER A 167 6.53 3.66 1.58
N PHE A 168 6.11 4.12 0.41
CA PHE A 168 6.08 3.33 -0.83
C PHE A 168 7.27 3.71 -1.70
N VAL A 169 8.09 2.73 -2.07
CA VAL A 169 9.22 2.91 -2.97
C VAL A 169 8.82 2.43 -4.35
N VAL A 170 8.74 3.35 -5.31
CA VAL A 170 8.44 3.08 -6.71
C VAL A 170 9.75 3.10 -7.49
N ARG A 171 10.04 2.01 -8.22
CA ARG A 171 11.19 1.88 -9.11
C ARG A 171 10.71 1.65 -10.52
N ILE A 172 10.92 2.63 -11.39
CA ILE A 172 10.57 2.55 -12.80
C ILE A 172 11.52 1.55 -13.48
N LYS A 173 10.96 0.65 -14.30
CA LYS A 173 11.74 -0.29 -15.09
C LYS A 173 12.21 0.44 -16.35
N ALA A 174 13.51 0.29 -16.64
CA ALA A 174 14.09 0.75 -17.91
C ALA A 174 13.59 -0.11 -19.08
#